data_AF-A0A9X2H386-F1
#
_entry.id   AF-A0A9X2H386-F1
#
_cell.length_a   1.000
_cell.length_b   1.000
_cell.length_c   1.000
_cell.angle_alpha   90.00
_cell.angle_beta   90.00
_cell.angle_gamma   90.00
#
_symmetry.space_group_name_H-M   'P 1'
#
loop_
_entity.id
_entity.type
_entity.pdbx_description
1 polymer ?
#
loop_
_entity_poly.entity_id
_entity_poly.type
_entity_poly.pdbx_seq_one_letter_code
_entity_poly.pdbx_strand_id
1 'polypeptide(L)' 'MEITFKWKTSDSGGGQCPAIYDAPSGYVVQGKKIDEATRAQLRDLAMDEDAVYVPADVIDRLVEERLAQRATVPA' A
#
# COMPACT_ATOMS: atom_id res chain seq x y z
N MET A 1 -5.11 -3.02 -15.89
CA MET A 1 -5.23 -1.76 -15.14
C MET A 1 -3.91 -1.05 -15.29
N GLU A 2 -3.92 0.22 -15.70
CA GLU A 2 -2.71 1.06 -15.72
C GLU A 2 -2.48 1.68 -14.34
N ILE A 3 -1.24 1.65 -13.87
CA ILE A 3 -0.83 2.13 -12.54
C ILE A 3 0.41 3.01 -12.62
N THR A 4 0.54 3.99 -11.72
CA THR A 4 1.68 4.92 -11.68
C THR A 4 2.43 4.78 -10.37
N PHE A 5 3.75 4.57 -10.42
CA PHE A 5 4.59 4.46 -9.22
C PHE A 5 4.59 5.76 -8.41
N LYS A 6 4.44 5.67 -7.08
CA LYS A 6 4.60 6.81 -6.18
C LYS A 6 5.89 6.76 -5.37
N TRP A 7 6.00 5.79 -4.48
CA TRP A 7 7.17 5.61 -3.62
C TRP A 7 7.26 4.17 -3.12
N LYS A 8 8.40 3.89 -2.48
CA LYS A 8 8.70 2.66 -1.76
C LYS A 8 9.21 2.99 -0.36
N THR A 9 9.28 1.99 0.51
CA THR A 9 9.89 2.13 1.85
C THR A 9 11.31 2.72 1.76
N SER A 10 11.68 3.56 2.73
CA SER A 10 12.96 4.27 2.77
C SER A 10 14.15 3.35 3.05
N ASP A 11 13.92 2.21 3.71
CA ASP A 11 14.96 1.24 4.07
C ASP A 11 15.25 0.30 2.90
N SER A 12 15.98 0.79 1.89
CA SER A 12 16.21 0.07 0.64
C SER A 12 17.69 0.03 0.24
N GLY A 13 18.48 -0.84 0.88
CA GLY A 13 19.82 -1.20 0.39
C GLY A 13 19.85 -2.18 -0.80
N GLY A 14 18.72 -2.79 -1.21
CA GLY A 14 18.74 -3.97 -2.10
C GLY A 14 17.58 -4.16 -3.09
N GLY A 15 16.77 -3.13 -3.39
CA GLY A 15 15.84 -3.14 -4.53
C GLY A 15 14.52 -3.95 -4.39
N GLN A 16 14.35 -4.77 -3.36
CA GLN A 16 13.12 -5.56 -3.13
C GLN A 16 12.25 -4.98 -2.03
N CYS A 17 11.68 -3.80 -2.28
CA CYS A 17 11.01 -3.01 -1.25
C CYS A 17 9.51 -2.86 -1.55
N PRO A 18 8.64 -2.99 -0.55
CA PRO A 18 7.23 -2.66 -0.68
C PRO A 18 7.02 -1.24 -1.22
N ALA A 19 6.01 -1.08 -2.07
CA ALA A 19 5.76 0.12 -2.86
C ALA A 19 4.27 0.39 -3.06
N ILE A 20 3.93 1.67 -3.26
CA ILE A 20 2.59 2.14 -3.59
C ILE A 20 2.57 2.69 -5.01
N TYR A 21 1.47 2.39 -5.70
CA TYR A 21 1.13 2.90 -7.02
C TYR A 21 -0.26 3.55 -6.99
N ASP A 22 -0.43 4.69 -7.66
CA ASP A 22 -1.75 5.23 -7.96
C ASP A 22 -2.45 4.33 -9.00
N ALA A 23 -3.75 4.09 -8.77
CA ALA A 23 -4.65 3.40 -9.69
C ALA A 23 -5.93 4.25 -9.88
N PRO A 24 -6.72 4.04 -10.95
CA PRO A 24 -7.87 4.90 -11.27
C PRO A 24 -8.89 5.10 -10.15
N SER A 25 -9.07 4.12 -9.26
CA SER A 25 -10.05 4.15 -8.16
C SER A 25 -9.44 3.85 -6.79
N GLY A 26 -8.12 3.96 -6.63
CA GLY A 26 -7.45 3.63 -5.38
C GLY A 26 -5.94 3.45 -5.56
N TYR A 27 -5.40 2.45 -4.88
CA TYR A 27 -3.97 2.17 -4.86
C TYR A 27 -3.70 0.69 -5.14
N VAL A 28 -2.61 0.42 -5.85
CA VAL A 28 -2.02 -0.92 -5.87
C VAL A 28 -0.83 -0.91 -4.92
N VAL A 29 -0.78 -1.91 -4.03
CA VAL A 29 0.25 -2.04 -3.01
C VAL A 29 1.08 -3.30 -3.29
N GLN A 30 2.36 -3.11 -3.58
CA GLN A 30 3.31 -4.20 -3.65
C GLN A 30 3.84 -4.45 -2.24
N GLY A 31 3.61 -5.63 -1.68
CA GLY A 31 4.07 -6.01 -0.35
C GLY A 31 4.84 -7.34 -0.33
N LYS A 32 5.15 -7.81 0.88
CA LYS A 32 5.70 -9.15 1.12
C LYS A 32 4.56 -10.15 1.27
N LYS A 33 4.76 -11.37 0.77
CA LYS A 33 3.82 -12.47 1.02
C LYS A 33 3.73 -12.73 2.52
N ILE A 34 2.52 -13.00 3.00
CA ILE A 34 2.27 -13.51 4.35
C ILE A 34 2.14 -15.04 4.31
N ASP A 35 2.38 -15.70 5.44
CA ASP A 35 2.16 -17.14 5.54
C ASP A 35 0.67 -17.47 5.70
N GLU A 36 0.35 -18.77 5.54
CA GLU A 36 -1.03 -19.26 5.62
C GLU A 36 -1.65 -19.03 7.02
N ALA A 37 -0.85 -19.15 8.08
CA ALA A 37 -1.30 -18.94 9.46
C ALA A 37 -1.70 -17.49 9.72
N THR A 38 -0.98 -16.52 9.14
CA THR A 38 -1.32 -15.09 9.19
C THR A 38 -2.52 -14.80 8.29
N ARG A 39 -2.54 -15.36 7.07
CA ARG A 39 -3.66 -15.20 6.14
C ARG A 39 -4.99 -15.73 6.70
N ALA A 40 -4.95 -16.83 7.46
CA ALA A 40 -6.13 -17.41 8.11
C ALA A 40 -6.73 -16.54 9.22
N GLN A 41 -6.03 -15.50 9.68
CA GLN A 41 -6.53 -14.55 10.68
C GLN A 41 -7.35 -13.41 10.06
N LEU A 42 -7.35 -13.28 8.73
CA LEU A 42 -8.16 -12.29 8.01
C LEU A 42 -9.65 -12.62 8.16
N ARG A 43 -10.48 -11.57 8.22
CA ARG A 43 -11.94 -11.71 8.37
C ARG A 43 -12.63 -11.59 7.02
N ASP A 44 -13.64 -12.42 6.81
CA ASP A 44 -14.58 -12.35 5.67
C ASP A 44 -13.92 -12.34 4.28
N LEU A 45 -12.78 -13.02 4.14
CA LEU A 45 -12.01 -13.03 2.90
C LEU A 45 -12.77 -13.69 1.74
N ALA A 46 -13.14 -12.89 0.74
CA ALA A 46 -13.81 -13.37 -0.47
C ALA A 46 -12.83 -14.09 -1.44
N MET A 47 -13.39 -14.72 -2.48
CA MET A 47 -12.59 -15.51 -3.44
C MET A 47 -11.60 -14.66 -4.24
N ASP A 48 -11.88 -13.38 -4.42
CA ASP A 48 -11.07 -12.40 -5.14
C ASP A 48 -10.24 -11.49 -4.21
N GLU A 49 -10.17 -11.82 -2.92
CA GLU A 49 -9.42 -11.08 -1.92
C GLU A 49 -8.18 -11.84 -1.43
N ASP A 50 -7.12 -11.08 -1.16
CA ASP A 50 -5.88 -11.57 -0.57
C ASP A 50 -5.15 -10.44 0.18
N ALA A 51 -4.08 -10.77 0.89
CA ALA A 51 -3.30 -9.78 1.64
C ALA A 51 -1.80 -9.92 1.47
N VAL A 52 -1.12 -8.79 1.63
CA VAL A 52 0.34 -8.68 1.69
C VAL A 52 0.74 -7.87 2.91
N TYR A 53 1.92 -8.17 3.45
CA TYR A 53 2.52 -7.33 4.49
C TYR A 53 3.22 -6.13 3.86
N VAL A 54 2.98 -4.95 4.43
CA VAL A 54 3.72 -3.73 4.13
C VAL A 54 4.19 -3.04 5.43
N PRO A 55 5.44 -2.54 5.46
CA PRO A 55 5.92 -1.70 6.56
C PRO A 55 5.08 -0.42 6.74
N ALA A 56 5.02 0.08 7.97
CA ALA A 56 4.20 1.24 8.34
C ALA A 56 4.60 2.52 7.58
N ASP A 57 5.90 2.75 7.36
CA ASP A 57 6.43 3.93 6.67
C ASP A 57 5.86 4.10 5.25
N VAL A 58 5.52 3.00 4.59
CA VAL A 58 4.87 3.01 3.27
C VAL A 58 3.47 3.64 3.37
N ILE A 59 2.73 3.32 4.43
CA ILE A 59 1.36 3.81 4.67
C ILE A 59 1.37 5.21 5.30
N ASP A 60 2.27 5.49 6.23
CA ASP A 60 2.36 6.79 6.91
C ASP A 60 2.54 7.92 5.88
N ARG A 61 3.42 7.70 4.90
CA ARG A 61 3.63 8.63 3.80
C ARG A 61 2.38 8.84 2.92
N LEU A 62 1.53 7.81 2.78
CA LEU A 62 0.24 7.95 2.08
C LEU A 62 -0.67 8.88 2.86
N VAL A 63 -0.77 8.69 4.18
CA VAL A 63 -1.61 9.50 5.05
C VAL A 63 -1.17 10.96 5.00
N GLU A 64 0.13 11.22 5.15
CA GLU A 64 0.69 12.58 5.07
C GLU A 64 0.34 13.28 3.76
N GLU A 65 0.52 12.60 2.62
CA GLU A 65 0.20 13.14 1.30
C GLU A 65 -1.29 13.49 1.15
N ARG A 66 -2.17 12.62 1.67
CA ARG A 66 -3.62 12.85 1.63
C ARG A 66 -4.07 13.99 2.53
N LEU A 67 -3.45 14.14 3.70
CA LEU A 67 -3.70 15.29 4.58
C LEU A 67 -3.23 16.59 3.93
N ALA A 68 -2.05 16.59 3.31
CA ALA A 68 -1.54 17.74 2.56
C ALA A 68 -2.48 18.12 1.41
N GLN A 69 -2.95 17.15 0.61
CA GLN A 69 -3.91 17.39 -0.47
C GLN A 69 -5.22 18.00 0.04
N ARG A 70 -5.79 17.44 1.11
CA ARG A 70 -7.05 17.95 1.70
C ARG A 70 -6.90 19.38 2.20
N ALA A 71 -5.75 19.73 2.77
CA ALA A 71 -5.50 21.10 3.25
C ALA A 71 -5.38 22.13 2.11
N THR A 72 -5.10 21.69 0.88
CA THR A 72 -4.91 22.56 -0.29
C THR A 72 -6.17 22.75 -1.16
N VAL A 73 -7.26 22.01 -0.89
CA VAL A 73 -8.53 22.19 -1.61
C VAL A 73 -9.36 23.26 -0.88
N PRO A 74 -9.65 24.42 -1.50
CA PRO A 74 -10.55 25.40 -0.90
C PRO A 74 -11.94 24.80 -0.74
N ALA A 75 -12.60 25.13 0.37
CA ALA A 75 -13.93 24.64 0.75
C ALA A 75 -15.01 24.94 -0.30
#